data_AF-A0A843F0U7-F1
#
_entry.id   AF-A0A843F0U7-F1
#
_cell.length_a   1.000
_cell.length_b   1.000
_cell.length_c   1.000
_cell.angle_alpha   90.00
_cell.angle_beta   90.00
_cell.angle_gamma   90.00
#
_symmetry.space_group_name_H-M   'P 1'
#
loop_
_entity.id
_entity.type
_entity.pdbx_description
1 polymer ?
#
loop_
_entity_poly.entity_id
_entity_poly.type
_entity_poly.pdbx_seq_one_letter_code
_entity_poly.pdbx_strand_id
1 'polypeptide(L)' 'HHAIFFTELCNVLNMDLIHLPAYSPKYNPIEQVWRTIKAIISRKYISGMPQLKYLFLTEFKKVVDESSYWKNRVEKFL' A
#
# COMPACT_ATOMS: atom_id res chain seq x y z
N HIS A 1 -0.52 14.64 5.88
CA HIS A 1 -0.45 13.77 7.08
C HIS A 1 0.01 14.48 8.36
N HIS A 2 0.52 15.72 8.31
CA HIS A 2 0.96 16.48 9.51
C HIS A 2 -0.11 17.39 10.12
N ALA A 3 -1.38 17.21 9.75
CA ALA A 3 -2.45 18.02 10.32
C ALA A 3 -2.66 17.63 11.79
N ILE A 4 -2.85 18.62 12.67
CA ILE A 4 -3.09 18.44 14.11
C ILE A 4 -4.20 17.41 14.35
N PHE A 5 -5.29 17.52 13.58
CA PHE A 5 -6.40 16.57 13.59
C PHE A 5 -5.98 15.10 13.39
N PHE A 6 -5.02 14.84 12.50
CA PHE A 6 -4.56 13.48 12.22
C PHE A 6 -3.76 12.91 13.40
N THR A 7 -2.92 13.75 14.03
CA THR A 7 -2.16 13.39 15.22
C THR A 7 -3.08 13.10 16.41
N GLU A 8 -4.09 13.95 16.62
CA GLU A 8 -5.10 13.75 17.67
C GLU A 8 -5.89 12.46 17.46
N LEU A 9 -6.29 12.17 16.21
CA LEU A 9 -6.98 10.93 15.87
C LEU A 9 -6.12 9.69 16.13
N CYS A 10 -4.83 9.72 15.78
CA CYS A 10 -3.91 8.63 16.09
C CYS A 10 -3.77 8.40 17.59
N ASN A 11 -3.71 9.46 18.39
CA ASN A 11 -3.66 9.36 19.85
C ASN A 11 -4.93 8.72 20.42
N VAL A 12 -6.12 9.14 19.95
CA VAL A 12 -7.42 8.57 20.39
C VAL A 12 -7.52 7.09 20.03
N LEU A 13 -7.01 6.70 18.85
CA LEU A 13 -7.04 5.32 18.37
C LEU A 13 -5.87 4.46 18.85
N ASN A 14 -5.00 5.01 19.72
CA ASN A 14 -3.80 4.34 20.25
C ASN A 14 -2.91 3.77 19.13
N MET A 15 -2.70 4.56 18.06
CA MET A 15 -1.87 4.22 16.92
C MET A 15 -0.54 4.97 16.96
N ASP A 16 0.56 4.22 16.89
CA ASP A 16 1.90 4.80 16.75
C ASP A 16 2.15 5.26 15.32
N LEU A 17 2.47 6.54 15.15
CA LEU A 17 2.83 7.09 13.85
C LEU A 17 4.32 6.87 13.58
N ILE A 18 4.63 6.01 12.62
CA ILE A 18 6.00 5.76 12.19
C ILE A 18 6.48 6.93 11.31
N HIS A 19 7.62 7.52 11.65
CA HIS A 19 8.22 8.58 10.85
C HIS A 19 8.83 8.02 9.55
N LEU A 20 8.31 8.46 8.42
CA LEU A 20 8.86 8.17 7.10
C LEU A 20 9.59 9.41 6.56
N PRO A 21 10.90 9.34 6.25
CA PRO A 21 11.62 10.49 5.70
C PRO A 21 11.03 10.94 4.36
N ALA A 22 11.10 12.25 4.09
CA ALA A 22 10.67 12.80 2.81
C ALA A 22 11.38 12.11 1.63
N TYR A 23 10.69 12.02 0.49
CA TYR A 23 11.20 11.42 -0.76
C TYR A 23 11.75 10.00 -0.61
N SER A 24 11.27 9.23 0.37
CA SER A 24 11.75 7.88 0.63
C SER A 24 10.72 6.79 0.33
N PRO A 25 10.22 6.68 -0.92
CA PRO A 25 9.25 5.66 -1.29
C PRO A 25 9.80 4.23 -1.12
N LYS A 26 11.12 4.06 -1.19
CA LYS A 26 11.80 2.77 -0.95
C LYS A 26 11.48 2.15 0.42
N TYR A 27 11.12 2.98 1.39
CA TYR A 27 10.79 2.60 2.76
C TYR A 27 9.29 2.39 2.99
N ASN A 28 8.43 2.85 2.06
CA ASN A 28 7.01 2.66 2.17
C ASN A 28 6.61 1.30 1.56
N PRO A 29 6.16 0.32 2.37
CA PRO A 29 5.87 -1.03 1.87
C PRO A 29 4.74 -1.06 0.83
N ILE A 30 3.83 -0.07 0.84
CA ILE A 30 2.74 0.00 -0.14
C ILE A 30 3.25 0.17 -1.58
N GLU A 31 4.43 0.77 -1.79
CA GLU A 31 5.03 0.97 -3.12
C GLU A 31 5.31 -0.37 -3.82
N GLN A 32 5.66 -1.40 -3.04
CA GLN A 32 5.86 -2.74 -3.58
C GLN A 32 4.54 -3.32 -4.10
N VAL A 33 3.46 -3.14 -3.35
CA VAL A 33 2.12 -3.61 -3.75
C VAL A 33 1.65 -2.88 -4.99
N TRP A 34 1.81 -1.56 -5.06
CA TRP A 34 1.52 -0.79 -6.27
C TRP A 34 2.33 -1.27 -7.47
N ARG A 35 3.62 -1.54 -7.30
CA ARG A 35 4.48 -2.05 -8.36
C ARG A 35 4.00 -3.40 -8.89
N THR A 36 3.68 -4.33 -7.98
CA THR A 36 3.19 -5.66 -8.33
C THR A 36 1.87 -5.59 -9.09
N ILE A 37 0.87 -4.87 -8.55
CA ILE A 37 -0.45 -4.77 -9.15
C ILE A 37 -0.36 -4.11 -10.53
N LYS A 38 0.41 -3.01 -10.66
CA LYS A 38 0.62 -2.36 -11.95
C LYS A 38 1.22 -3.31 -12.99
N ALA A 39 2.20 -4.14 -12.61
CA ALA A 39 2.79 -5.12 -13.51
C ALA A 39 1.79 -6.21 -13.95
N ILE A 40 0.86 -6.60 -13.09
CA ILE A 40 -0.20 -7.57 -13.43
C ILE A 40 -1.22 -6.92 -14.38
N ILE A 41 -1.68 -5.72 -14.05
CA ILE A 41 -2.70 -4.99 -14.81
C ILE A 41 -2.18 -4.58 -16.19
N SER A 42 -0.93 -4.15 -16.30
CA SER A 42 -0.34 -3.68 -17.57
C SER A 42 -0.27 -4.76 -18.66
N ARG A 43 -0.42 -6.03 -18.30
CA ARG A 43 -0.44 -7.17 -19.22
C ARG A 43 -1.84 -7.57 -19.66
N LYS A 44 -2.88 -6.89 -19.19
CA LYS A 44 -4.28 -7.21 -19.46
C LYS A 44 -4.89 -6.15 -20.36
N TYR A 45 -5.79 -6.59 -21.24
CA TYR A 45 -6.63 -5.66 -21.99
C TYR A 45 -7.70 -5.08 -21.07
N ILE A 46 -7.88 -3.76 -21.11
CA ILE A 46 -8.79 -3.02 -20.25
C ILE A 46 -9.72 -2.20 -21.13
N SER A 47 -10.98 -2.57 -21.17
CA SER A 47 -12.02 -1.92 -21.97
C SER A 47 -12.56 -0.65 -21.35
N GLY A 48 -12.31 -0.42 -20.05
CA GLY A 48 -12.72 0.81 -19.38
C GLY A 48 -12.54 0.82 -17.88
N MET A 49 -12.91 1.95 -17.27
CA MET A 49 -12.76 2.21 -15.83
C MET A 49 -13.45 1.18 -14.93
N PRO A 50 -14.67 0.66 -15.23
CA PRO A 50 -15.28 -0.37 -14.38
C PRO A 50 -14.44 -1.65 -14.32
N GLN A 51 -13.93 -2.10 -15.46
CA GLN A 51 -13.07 -3.29 -15.53
C GLN A 51 -11.74 -3.05 -14.81
N LEU A 52 -11.14 -1.86 -14.98
CA LEU A 52 -9.92 -1.49 -14.26
C LEU A 52 -10.12 -1.55 -12.74
N LYS A 53 -11.20 -0.95 -12.22
CA LYS A 53 -11.52 -0.97 -10.79
C LYS A 53 -11.72 -2.39 -10.27
N TYR A 54 -12.48 -3.20 -10.99
CA TYR A 54 -12.71 -4.61 -10.64
C TYR A 54 -11.40 -5.41 -10.61
N LEU A 55 -10.60 -5.28 -11.65
CA LEU A 55 -9.32 -5.96 -11.77
C LEU A 55 -8.36 -5.51 -10.67
N PHE A 56 -8.26 -4.21 -10.42
CA PHE A 56 -7.45 -3.65 -9.36
C PHE A 56 -7.83 -4.22 -7.99
N LEU A 57 -9.11 -4.17 -7.62
CA LEU A 57 -9.58 -4.70 -6.34
C LEU A 57 -9.31 -6.20 -6.18
N THR A 58 -9.46 -6.95 -7.27
CA THR A 58 -9.24 -8.40 -7.27
C THR A 58 -7.76 -8.74 -7.08
N GLU A 59 -6.86 -8.09 -7.82
CA GLU A 59 -5.43 -8.37 -7.68
C GLU A 59 -4.85 -7.77 -6.39
N PHE A 60 -5.37 -6.63 -5.92
CA PHE A 60 -4.98 -6.04 -4.64
C PHE A 60 -5.21 -7.01 -3.49
N LYS A 61 -6.41 -7.60 -3.39
CA LYS A 61 -6.73 -8.56 -2.32
C LYS A 61 -5.76 -9.74 -2.33
N LYS A 62 -5.49 -10.33 -3.49
CA LYS A 62 -4.54 -11.44 -3.62
C LYS A 62 -3.13 -11.06 -3.15
N VAL A 63 -2.62 -9.91 -3.59
CA VAL A 63 -1.27 -9.44 -3.24
C VAL A 63 -1.15 -9.11 -1.75
N VAL A 64 -2.20 -8.54 -1.14
CA VAL A 64 -2.16 -8.18 0.29
C VAL A 64 -2.31 -9.41 1.19
N ASP A 65 -3.15 -10.38 0.81
CA ASP A 65 -3.37 -11.61 1.57
C ASP A 65 -2.18 -12.58 1.49
N GLU A 66 -1.31 -12.43 0.48
CA GLU A 66 -0.05 -13.15 0.39
C GLU A 66 0.96 -12.65 1.45
N SER A 67 1.06 -13.38 2.56
CA SER A 67 1.95 -13.04 3.69
C SER A 67 3.42 -12.83 3.33
N SER A 68 3.88 -13.35 2.18
CA SER A 68 5.24 -13.18 1.65
C SER A 68 5.57 -11.73 1.26
N TYR A 69 4.57 -10.90 0.94
CA TYR A 69 4.77 -9.51 0.50
C TYR A 69 5.17 -8.58 1.63
N TRP A 70 4.56 -8.74 2.81
CA TRP A 70 4.76 -7.82 3.93
C TRP A 70 5.80 -8.34 4.93
N LYS A 71 5.85 -9.65 5.18
CA LYS A 71 6.74 -10.24 6.21
C LYS A 71 8.21 -9.85 6.00
N ASN A 72 8.74 -10.07 4.80
CA ASN A 72 10.15 -9.81 4.50
C ASN A 72 10.56 -8.32 4.51
N ARG A 73 9.58 -7.40 4.53
CA ARG A 73 9.81 -5.94 4.44
C ARG A 73 9.55 -5.24 5.76
N VAL A 74 8.51 -5.64 6.49
CA VAL A 74 8.20 -5.11 7.82
C VAL A 74 9.36 -5.41 8.77
N GLU A 75 9.94 -6.62 8.73
CA GLU A 75 11.12 -7.01 9.50
C GLU A 75 12.42 -6.27 9.14
N LYS A 76 12.48 -5.63 7.96
CA LYS A 76 13.64 -4.82 7.55
C LYS A 76 13.49 -3.34 7.88
N PHE A 77 12.29 -2.93 8.26
CA PHE A 77 11.94 -1.53 8.52
C PHE A 77 11.78 -1.24 10.02
N LEU A 78 11.31 -2.24 10.78
CA LEU A 78 11.40 -2.32 12.24
C LEU A 78 12.78 -2.84 12.64
#